data_AF-A0A9P1BTD8-F1
#
_entry.id   AF-A0A9P1BTD8-F1
#
_cell.length_a   1.000
_cell.length_b   1.000
_cell.length_c   1.000
_cell.angle_alpha   90.00
_cell.angle_beta   90.00
_cell.angle_gamma   90.00
#
_symmetry.space_group_name_H-M   'P 1'
#
loop_
_entity.id
_entity.type
_entity.pdbx_description
1 polymer ?
#
loop_
_entity_poly.entity_id
_entity_poly.type
_entity_poly.pdbx_seq_one_letter_code
_entity_poly.pdbx_strand_id
1 'polypeptide(L)'
;MLPRSTIRHLPPRPRLPDARLGKKAARRTDDGRDAETAQERIQDLRDAVKDAKATGLSEEEMASAVAVLEQLMMEVLARSDLAEAMQLATIDALKPAIENARAAGIDAEELIPAQTQLENAYKPTARAKLKEAVLTRDIPSILAAIEQGKAVGLSVMAIAEAIGAALRQPKSARTQGCHQLGTDQRPQGRTERCTSAGPGA
;
A
#
# COMPACT_ATOMS: atom_id res chain seq x y z
N MET A 1 -46.86 20.05 50.90
CA MET A 1 -46.99 18.58 51.02
C MET A 1 -47.16 18.02 49.62
N LEU A 2 -46.17 17.32 49.09
CA LEU A 2 -46.22 16.71 47.75
C LEU A 2 -46.39 15.18 47.89
N PRO A 3 -47.26 14.54 47.10
CA PRO A 3 -47.53 13.11 47.20
C PRO A 3 -46.33 12.29 46.72
N ARG A 4 -45.92 11.33 47.55
CA ARG A 4 -44.88 10.34 47.27
C ARG A 4 -45.24 9.52 46.04
N SER A 5 -44.46 9.69 44.98
CA SER A 5 -44.55 8.91 43.75
C SER A 5 -44.27 7.44 44.05
N THR A 6 -45.25 6.59 43.75
CA THR A 6 -45.15 5.13 43.85
C THR A 6 -44.14 4.61 42.83
N ILE A 7 -43.02 4.10 43.34
CA ILE A 7 -42.01 3.38 42.56
C ILE A 7 -42.68 2.12 42.02
N ARG A 8 -43.07 2.13 40.74
CA ARG A 8 -43.60 0.96 40.06
C ARG A 8 -42.48 -0.07 39.96
N HIS A 9 -42.67 -1.18 40.66
CA HIS A 9 -41.77 -2.32 40.66
C HIS A 9 -41.77 -2.94 39.27
N LEU A 10 -40.71 -2.70 38.49
CA LEU A 10 -40.54 -3.33 37.18
C LEU A 10 -40.23 -4.82 37.36
N PRO A 11 -40.88 -5.71 36.59
CA PRO A 11 -40.57 -7.13 36.63
C PRO A 11 -39.13 -7.40 36.13
N PRO A 12 -38.46 -8.43 36.65
CA PRO A 12 -37.12 -8.81 36.22
C PRO A 12 -37.14 -9.21 34.75
N ARG A 13 -36.25 -8.61 33.95
CA ARG A 13 -36.12 -8.93 32.53
C ARG A 13 -35.67 -10.40 32.35
N PRO A 14 -36.26 -11.16 31.43
CA PRO A 14 -35.79 -12.50 31.10
C PRO A 14 -34.35 -12.44 30.59
N ARG A 15 -33.48 -13.28 31.16
CA ARG A 15 -32.09 -13.43 30.71
C ARG A 15 -32.11 -14.09 29.34
N LEU A 16 -31.79 -13.32 28.30
CA LEU A 16 -31.58 -13.86 26.96
C LEU A 16 -30.39 -14.83 27.02
N PRO A 17 -30.49 -16.02 26.39
CA PRO A 17 -29.38 -16.96 26.33
C PRO A 17 -28.21 -16.31 25.60
N ASP A 18 -27.02 -16.38 26.21
CA ASP A 18 -25.77 -15.89 25.63
C ASP A 18 -25.48 -16.63 24.32
N ALA A 19 -25.84 -16.00 23.19
CA ALA A 19 -25.50 -16.42 21.83
C ALA A 19 -24.01 -16.21 21.52
N ARG A 20 -23.12 -16.57 22.46
CA ARG A 20 -21.67 -16.37 22.40
C ARG A 20 -20.90 -17.65 22.09
N LEU A 21 -21.48 -18.64 21.41
CA LEU A 21 -20.72 -19.80 20.94
C LEU A 21 -21.28 -20.30 19.62
N GLY A 22 -20.45 -20.24 18.58
CA GLY A 22 -20.66 -21.00 17.34
C GLY A 22 -20.35 -20.19 16.10
N LYS A 23 -19.37 -20.65 15.33
CA LYS A 23 -18.95 -20.13 14.00
C LYS A 23 -17.95 -18.97 14.01
N LYS A 24 -16.84 -19.13 14.74
CA LYS A 24 -15.53 -18.88 14.11
C LYS A 24 -15.26 -20.10 13.23
N ALA A 25 -15.87 -20.20 12.06
CA ALA A 25 -15.22 -19.77 10.82
C ALA A 25 -13.77 -20.28 10.80
N ALA A 26 -13.63 -21.61 10.73
CA ALA A 26 -12.42 -22.24 10.23
C ALA A 26 -12.28 -21.92 8.73
N ARG A 27 -12.13 -20.64 8.39
CA ARG A 27 -11.48 -20.23 7.15
C ARG A 27 -10.00 -20.48 7.39
N ARG A 28 -9.61 -21.76 7.41
CA ARG A 28 -8.22 -22.11 7.17
C ARG A 28 -8.03 -21.73 5.72
N THR A 29 -7.27 -20.66 5.55
CA THR A 29 -6.70 -20.17 4.31
C THR A 29 -6.09 -21.34 3.56
N ASP A 30 -6.79 -21.83 2.53
CA ASP A 30 -6.25 -22.80 1.57
C ASP A 30 -5.23 -22.13 0.63
N ASP A 31 -5.04 -20.81 0.75
CA ASP A 31 -4.18 -19.92 -0.05
C ASP A 31 -2.71 -20.40 -0.18
N GLY A 32 -2.24 -21.28 0.71
CA GLY A 32 -0.90 -21.86 0.64
C GLY A 32 -0.77 -23.12 -0.23
N ARG A 33 -1.84 -23.91 -0.41
CA ARG A 33 -1.80 -25.12 -1.25
C ARG A 33 -1.87 -24.81 -2.73
N ASP A 34 -2.45 -23.67 -3.10
CA ASP A 34 -2.66 -23.33 -4.50
C ASP A 34 -1.35 -23.01 -5.23
N ALA A 35 -0.36 -22.42 -4.54
CA ALA A 35 0.94 -22.13 -5.13
C ALA A 35 1.80 -23.38 -5.36
N GLU A 36 1.86 -24.29 -4.37
CA GLU A 36 2.61 -25.54 -4.48
C GLU A 36 2.00 -26.44 -5.57
N THR A 37 0.66 -26.54 -5.62
CA THR A 37 -0.02 -27.29 -6.67
C THR A 37 0.12 -26.65 -8.06
N ALA A 38 0.29 -25.32 -8.16
CA ALA A 38 0.55 -24.67 -9.44
C ALA A 38 1.93 -25.03 -10.01
N GLN A 39 2.97 -25.08 -9.16
CA GLN A 39 4.32 -25.50 -9.59
C GLN A 39 4.35 -26.96 -10.03
N GLU A 40 3.68 -27.85 -9.28
CA GLU A 40 3.54 -29.26 -9.68
C GLU A 40 2.83 -29.39 -11.03
N ARG A 41 1.71 -28.69 -11.23
CA ARG A 41 0.97 -28.68 -12.51
C ARG A 41 1.81 -28.18 -13.68
N ILE A 42 2.63 -27.15 -13.48
CA ILE A 42 3.55 -26.65 -14.51
C ILE A 42 4.57 -27.73 -14.88
N GLN A 43 5.12 -28.43 -13.88
CA GLN A 43 6.08 -29.50 -14.12
C GLN A 43 5.44 -30.67 -14.87
N ASP A 44 4.27 -31.11 -14.44
CA ASP A 44 3.50 -32.17 -15.10
C ASP A 44 3.18 -31.81 -16.56
N LEU A 45 2.73 -30.59 -16.82
CA LEU A 45 2.39 -30.13 -18.18
C LEU A 45 3.65 -30.00 -19.05
N ARG A 46 4.77 -29.56 -18.49
CA ARG A 46 6.05 -29.48 -19.19
C ARG A 46 6.55 -30.86 -19.61
N ASP A 47 6.45 -31.83 -18.71
CA ASP A 47 6.84 -33.22 -19.01
C ASP A 47 5.90 -33.83 -20.05
N ALA A 48 4.59 -33.58 -19.96
CA ALA A 48 3.62 -34.00 -20.97
C ALA A 48 3.90 -33.41 -22.37
N VAL A 49 4.24 -32.12 -22.46
CA VAL A 49 4.63 -31.46 -23.73
C VAL A 49 5.92 -32.06 -24.29
N LYS A 50 6.89 -32.38 -23.42
CA LYS A 50 8.14 -33.01 -23.83
C LYS A 50 7.91 -34.43 -24.37
N ASP A 51 7.06 -35.21 -23.72
CA ASP A 51 6.71 -36.56 -24.15
C ASP A 51 5.90 -36.54 -25.46
N ALA A 52 4.97 -35.59 -25.61
CA ALA A 52 4.22 -35.36 -26.86
C ALA A 52 5.15 -35.05 -28.04
N LYS A 53 6.19 -34.24 -27.81
CA LYS A 53 7.22 -33.95 -28.81
C LYS A 53 8.02 -35.21 -29.17
N ALA A 54 8.29 -36.09 -28.21
CA ALA A 54 9.02 -37.33 -28.44
C ALA A 54 8.21 -38.38 -29.22
N THR A 55 6.88 -38.36 -29.12
CA THR A 55 5.99 -39.24 -29.90
C THR A 55 5.67 -38.71 -31.30
N GLY A 56 6.12 -37.49 -31.62
CA GLY A 56 5.97 -36.89 -32.95
C GLY A 56 4.61 -36.21 -33.18
N LEU A 57 3.92 -35.79 -32.12
CA LEU A 57 2.77 -34.89 -32.27
C LEU A 57 3.17 -33.60 -33.00
N SER A 58 2.26 -33.08 -33.82
CA SER A 58 2.49 -31.84 -34.56
C SER A 58 2.46 -30.62 -33.64
N GLU A 59 3.12 -29.54 -34.06
CA GLU A 59 3.12 -28.28 -33.31
C GLU A 59 1.69 -27.70 -33.16
N GLU A 60 0.82 -27.90 -34.15
CA GLU A 60 -0.57 -27.47 -34.10
C GLU A 60 -1.36 -28.19 -33.00
N GLU A 61 -1.13 -29.50 -32.81
CA GLU A 61 -1.76 -30.30 -31.75
C GLU A 61 -1.27 -29.90 -30.36
N MET A 62 0.01 -29.52 -30.25
CA MET A 62 0.61 -29.08 -28.98
C MET A 62 0.37 -27.61 -28.66
N ALA A 63 -0.05 -26.78 -29.62
CA ALA A 63 -0.15 -25.33 -29.47
C ALA A 63 -1.01 -24.91 -28.28
N SER A 64 -2.14 -25.60 -28.05
CA SER A 64 -3.02 -25.33 -26.93
C SER A 64 -2.37 -25.64 -25.57
N ALA A 65 -1.66 -26.77 -25.46
CA ALA A 65 -0.96 -27.17 -24.23
C ALA A 65 0.20 -26.22 -23.91
N VAL A 66 0.96 -25.80 -24.93
CA VAL A 66 2.05 -24.83 -24.78
C VAL A 66 1.51 -23.47 -24.32
N ALA A 67 0.41 -22.99 -24.91
CA ALA A 67 -0.21 -21.74 -24.49
C ALA A 67 -0.69 -21.78 -23.02
N VAL A 68 -1.27 -22.90 -22.57
CA VAL A 68 -1.66 -23.10 -21.17
C VAL A 68 -0.43 -23.12 -20.25
N LEU A 69 0.66 -23.76 -20.67
CA LEU A 69 1.91 -23.80 -19.91
C LEU A 69 2.49 -22.39 -19.73
N GLU A 70 2.56 -21.60 -20.80
CA GLU A 70 3.03 -20.22 -20.75
C GLU A 70 2.16 -19.35 -19.83
N GLN A 71 0.83 -19.50 -19.92
CA GLN A 71 -0.09 -18.77 -19.04
C GLN A 71 0.12 -19.11 -17.57
N LEU A 72 0.23 -20.40 -17.21
CA LEU A 72 0.47 -20.83 -15.84
C LEU A 72 1.82 -20.33 -15.31
N MET A 73 2.86 -20.34 -16.15
CA MET A 73 4.17 -19.79 -15.78
C MET A 73 4.09 -18.29 -15.50
N MET A 74 3.37 -17.52 -16.32
CA MET A 74 3.14 -16.09 -16.07
C MET A 74 2.36 -15.85 -14.77
N GLU A 75 1.33 -16.65 -14.48
CA GLU A 75 0.56 -16.56 -13.23
C GLU A 75 1.43 -16.81 -12.00
N VAL A 76 2.27 -17.86 -12.00
CA VAL A 76 3.16 -18.18 -10.88
C VAL A 76 4.21 -17.09 -10.66
N LEU A 77 4.82 -16.58 -11.74
CA LEU A 77 5.77 -15.47 -11.64
C LEU A 77 5.08 -14.22 -11.08
N ALA A 78 3.90 -13.87 -11.60
CA ALA A 78 3.19 -12.69 -11.14
C ALA A 78 2.72 -12.80 -9.68
N ARG A 79 2.32 -13.99 -9.21
CA ARG A 79 2.03 -14.23 -7.78
C ARG A 79 3.28 -14.07 -6.92
N SER A 80 4.43 -14.58 -7.38
CA SER A 80 5.72 -14.42 -6.68
C SER A 80 6.12 -12.94 -6.56
N ASP A 81 6.07 -12.21 -7.67
CA ASP A 81 6.38 -10.77 -7.72
C ASP A 81 5.44 -9.96 -6.82
N LEU A 82 4.15 -10.30 -6.83
CA LEU A 82 3.15 -9.67 -5.96
C LEU A 82 3.44 -9.93 -4.48
N ALA A 83 3.81 -11.16 -4.12
CA ALA A 83 4.18 -11.51 -2.75
C ALA A 83 5.42 -10.75 -2.28
N GLU A 84 6.45 -10.62 -3.12
CA GLU A 84 7.64 -9.81 -2.81
C GLU A 84 7.29 -8.33 -2.67
N ALA A 85 6.51 -7.77 -3.58
CA ALA A 85 6.07 -6.38 -3.52
C ALA A 85 5.25 -6.07 -2.25
N MET A 86 4.41 -7.01 -1.82
CA MET A 86 3.67 -6.92 -0.56
C MET A 86 4.59 -6.94 0.67
N GLN A 87 5.72 -7.64 0.62
CA GLN A 87 6.71 -7.59 1.71
C GLN A 87 7.42 -6.22 1.77
N LEU A 88 7.73 -5.63 0.60
CA LEU A 88 8.38 -4.32 0.52
C LEU A 88 7.44 -3.17 0.89
N ALA A 89 6.14 -3.30 0.61
CA ALA A 89 5.11 -2.31 0.93
C ALA A 89 5.35 -0.90 0.35
N THR A 90 6.13 -0.78 -0.73
CA THR A 90 6.42 0.48 -1.42
C THR A 90 5.52 0.68 -2.63
N ILE A 91 5.22 1.93 -2.97
CA ILE A 91 4.39 2.28 -4.14
C ILE A 91 5.04 1.75 -5.43
N ASP A 92 6.36 1.91 -5.55
CA ASP A 92 7.12 1.56 -6.75
C ASP A 92 7.18 0.04 -6.98
N ALA A 93 7.07 -0.78 -5.93
CA ALA A 93 7.00 -2.23 -6.07
C ALA A 93 5.55 -2.72 -6.27
N LEU A 94 4.61 -2.23 -5.46
CA LEU A 94 3.22 -2.71 -5.46
C LEU A 94 2.47 -2.38 -6.75
N LYS A 95 2.68 -1.19 -7.32
CA LYS A 95 1.96 -0.76 -8.51
C LYS A 95 2.23 -1.65 -9.74
N PRO A 96 3.50 -1.86 -10.18
CA PRO A 96 3.77 -2.74 -11.31
C PRO A 96 3.41 -4.20 -11.02
N ALA A 97 3.59 -4.67 -9.78
CA ALA A 97 3.23 -6.04 -9.42
C ALA A 97 1.72 -6.31 -9.57
N ILE A 98 0.87 -5.36 -9.15
CA ILE A 98 -0.59 -5.47 -9.34
C ILE A 98 -0.98 -5.42 -10.83
N GLU A 99 -0.30 -4.60 -11.63
CA GLU A 99 -0.53 -4.52 -13.08
C GLU A 99 -0.12 -5.82 -13.78
N ASN A 100 1.04 -6.39 -13.44
CA ASN A 100 1.52 -7.68 -13.95
C ASN A 100 0.60 -8.84 -13.53
N ALA A 101 0.17 -8.87 -12.27
CA ALA A 101 -0.76 -9.87 -11.76
C ALA A 101 -2.11 -9.83 -12.49
N ARG A 102 -2.63 -8.63 -12.78
CA ARG A 102 -3.84 -8.46 -13.60
C ARG A 102 -3.63 -8.95 -15.03
N ALA A 103 -2.48 -8.66 -15.64
CA ALA A 103 -2.15 -9.13 -16.99
C ALA A 103 -2.01 -10.65 -17.06
N ALA A 104 -1.53 -11.28 -15.99
CA ALA A 104 -1.43 -12.73 -15.86
C ALA A 104 -2.79 -13.41 -15.55
N GLY A 105 -3.87 -12.64 -15.38
CA GLY A 105 -5.21 -13.19 -15.15
C GLY A 105 -5.50 -13.61 -13.71
N ILE A 106 -4.71 -13.13 -12.74
CA ILE A 106 -4.99 -13.35 -11.31
C ILE A 106 -6.33 -12.70 -10.93
N ASP A 107 -7.12 -13.39 -10.12
CA ASP A 107 -8.46 -12.95 -9.72
C ASP A 107 -8.40 -11.60 -9.00
N ALA A 108 -9.40 -10.75 -9.26
CA ALA A 108 -9.52 -9.45 -8.61
C ALA A 108 -9.63 -9.57 -7.08
N GLU A 109 -10.21 -10.65 -6.55
CA GLU A 109 -10.31 -10.92 -5.12
C GLU A 109 -8.93 -11.14 -4.47
N GLU A 110 -8.03 -11.87 -5.15
CA GLU A 110 -6.64 -12.06 -4.72
C GLU A 110 -5.84 -10.74 -4.72
N LEU A 111 -6.23 -9.77 -5.56
CA LEU A 111 -5.55 -8.47 -5.65
C LEU A 111 -6.01 -7.46 -4.57
N ILE A 112 -7.12 -7.70 -3.87
CA ILE A 112 -7.67 -6.76 -2.86
C ILE A 112 -6.65 -6.44 -1.74
N PRO A 113 -5.93 -7.41 -1.14
CA PRO A 113 -4.96 -7.12 -0.09
C PRO A 113 -3.83 -6.22 -0.59
N ALA A 114 -3.28 -6.50 -1.78
CA ALA A 114 -2.22 -5.70 -2.38
C ALA A 114 -2.69 -4.28 -2.72
N GLN A 115 -3.92 -4.12 -3.25
CA GLN A 115 -4.52 -2.80 -3.52
C GLN A 115 -4.72 -2.00 -2.23
N THR A 116 -5.24 -2.64 -1.17
CA THR A 116 -5.40 -2.01 0.15
C THR A 116 -4.05 -1.55 0.71
N GLN A 117 -3.01 -2.36 0.52
CA GLN A 117 -1.66 -2.01 0.96
C GLN A 117 -1.07 -0.84 0.15
N LEU A 118 -1.31 -0.82 -1.17
CA LEU A 118 -0.92 0.29 -2.05
C LEU A 118 -1.60 1.60 -1.63
N GLU A 119 -2.90 1.58 -1.35
CA GLU A 119 -3.63 2.74 -0.82
C GLU A 119 -3.04 3.24 0.50
N ASN A 120 -2.69 2.31 1.40
CA ASN A 120 -2.04 2.66 2.67
C ASN A 120 -0.65 3.27 2.47
N ALA A 121 0.11 2.81 1.47
CA ALA A 121 1.42 3.37 1.11
C ALA A 121 1.32 4.81 0.56
N TYR A 122 0.20 5.19 -0.08
CA TYR A 122 -0.03 6.56 -0.55
C TYR A 122 -0.39 7.56 0.57
N LYS A 123 -1.01 7.11 1.66
CA LYS A 123 -1.43 7.97 2.79
C LYS A 123 -0.32 8.87 3.36
N PRO A 124 0.90 8.39 3.68
CA PRO A 124 1.95 9.25 4.20
C PRO A 124 2.36 10.35 3.20
N THR A 125 2.49 10.00 1.91
CA THR A 125 2.84 10.96 0.84
C THR A 125 1.76 12.03 0.69
N ALA A 126 0.49 11.65 0.72
CA ALA A 126 -0.63 12.60 0.67
C ALA A 126 -0.65 13.53 1.90
N ARG A 127 -0.38 13.00 3.10
CA ARG A 127 -0.24 13.82 4.32
C ARG A 127 0.93 14.81 4.23
N ALA A 128 2.06 14.37 3.68
CA ALA A 128 3.23 15.24 3.49
C ALA A 128 2.93 16.39 2.53
N LYS A 129 2.33 16.10 1.36
CA LYS A 129 1.88 17.13 0.39
C LYS A 129 0.87 18.09 1.00
N LEU A 130 -0.09 17.58 1.77
CA LEU A 130 -1.07 18.42 2.46
C LEU A 130 -0.41 19.35 3.47
N LYS A 131 0.57 18.86 4.24
CA LYS A 131 1.35 19.66 5.18
C LYS A 131 2.18 20.74 4.47
N GLU A 132 2.81 20.40 3.34
CA GLU A 132 3.57 21.35 2.53
C GLU A 132 2.68 22.47 1.96
N ALA A 133 1.55 22.12 1.35
CA ALA A 133 0.58 23.10 0.84
C ALA A 133 0.03 24.02 1.94
N VAL A 134 -0.16 23.47 3.14
CA VAL A 134 -0.52 24.22 4.34
C VAL A 134 0.56 25.23 4.75
N LEU A 135 1.84 24.85 4.66
CA LEU A 135 2.97 25.72 5.00
C LEU A 135 3.11 26.88 4.01
N THR A 136 2.94 26.62 2.71
CA THR A 136 2.97 27.66 1.67
C THR A 136 1.75 28.59 1.73
N ARG A 137 0.66 28.15 2.39
CA ARG A 137 -0.62 28.86 2.51
C ARG A 137 -1.26 29.18 1.15
N ASP A 138 -0.92 28.39 0.14
CA ASP A 138 -1.46 28.54 -1.19
C ASP A 138 -2.79 27.78 -1.30
N ILE A 139 -3.90 28.52 -1.40
CA ILE A 139 -5.26 27.97 -1.44
C ILE A 139 -5.42 26.91 -2.55
N PRO A 140 -5.03 27.15 -3.82
CA PRO A 140 -5.13 26.13 -4.86
C PRO A 140 -4.32 24.87 -4.54
N SER A 141 -3.09 25.00 -4.03
CA SER A 141 -2.29 23.84 -3.59
C SER A 141 -2.97 23.05 -2.47
N ILE A 142 -3.59 23.73 -1.51
CA ILE A 142 -4.32 23.08 -0.41
C ILE A 142 -5.53 22.31 -0.95
N LEU A 143 -6.31 22.88 -1.86
CA LEU A 143 -7.46 22.21 -2.46
C LEU A 143 -7.04 20.97 -3.24
N ALA A 144 -5.98 21.06 -4.05
CA ALA A 144 -5.44 19.92 -4.79
C ALA A 144 -4.94 18.82 -3.83
N ALA A 145 -4.26 19.18 -2.74
CA ALA A 145 -3.80 18.21 -1.75
C ALA A 145 -4.96 17.55 -0.98
N ILE A 146 -6.06 18.27 -0.71
CA ILE A 146 -7.28 17.71 -0.12
C ILE A 146 -7.94 16.71 -1.06
N GLU A 147 -8.03 17.03 -2.34
CA GLU A 147 -8.59 16.14 -3.35
C GLU A 147 -7.77 14.85 -3.50
N GLN A 148 -6.44 14.98 -3.58
CA GLN A 148 -5.52 13.83 -3.55
C GLN A 148 -5.68 13.03 -2.25
N GLY A 149 -5.80 13.70 -1.10
CA GLY A 149 -6.04 13.08 0.19
C GLY A 149 -7.33 12.25 0.24
N LYS A 150 -8.42 12.77 -0.33
CA LYS A 150 -9.69 12.06 -0.45
C LYS A 150 -9.59 10.85 -1.37
N ALA A 151 -8.90 10.99 -2.50
CA ALA A 151 -8.70 9.91 -3.45
C ALA A 151 -7.95 8.71 -2.84
N VAL A 152 -7.01 8.95 -1.92
CA VAL A 152 -6.26 7.90 -1.20
C VAL A 152 -6.93 7.45 0.11
N GLY A 153 -8.17 7.90 0.37
CA GLY A 153 -8.94 7.52 1.55
C GLY A 153 -8.42 8.11 2.88
N LEU A 154 -7.85 9.32 2.89
CA LEU A 154 -7.61 10.03 4.14
C LEU A 154 -8.93 10.38 4.82
N SER A 155 -8.99 10.18 6.14
CA SER A 155 -10.19 10.52 6.91
C SER A 155 -10.43 12.04 6.91
N VAL A 156 -11.70 12.42 6.93
CA VAL A 156 -12.11 13.84 7.01
C VAL A 156 -11.50 14.51 8.25
N MET A 157 -11.36 13.78 9.35
CA MET A 157 -10.72 14.29 10.56
C MET A 157 -9.23 14.59 10.36
N ALA A 158 -8.48 13.73 9.67
CA ALA A 158 -7.06 13.99 9.38
C ALA A 158 -6.87 15.22 8.48
N ILE A 159 -7.78 15.42 7.52
CA ILE A 159 -7.78 16.62 6.67
C ILE A 159 -8.08 17.87 7.50
N ALA A 160 -9.12 17.83 8.34
CA ALA A 160 -9.51 18.94 9.21
C ALA A 160 -8.42 19.30 10.23
N GLU A 161 -7.72 18.31 10.77
CA GLU A 161 -6.59 18.51 11.67
C GLU A 161 -5.44 19.26 10.98
N ALA A 162 -5.06 18.84 9.76
CA ALA A 162 -4.01 19.51 9.00
C ALA A 162 -4.35 20.98 8.69
N ILE A 163 -5.60 21.27 8.29
CA ILE A 163 -6.09 22.63 8.07
C ILE A 163 -6.11 23.42 9.40
N GLY A 164 -6.59 22.81 10.48
CA GLY A 164 -6.63 23.44 11.79
C GLY A 164 -5.24 23.78 12.33
N ALA A 165 -4.25 22.93 12.09
CA ALA A 165 -2.85 23.19 12.44
C ALA A 165 -2.25 24.34 11.60
N ALA A 166 -2.61 24.44 10.32
CA ALA A 166 -2.23 25.54 9.43
C ALA A 166 -2.68 26.90 9.96
N LEU A 167 -3.95 26.97 10.38
CA LEU A 167 -4.61 28.19 10.83
C LEU A 167 -4.17 28.60 12.24
N ARG A 168 -3.79 27.62 13.08
CA ARG A 168 -3.32 27.87 14.46
C ARG A 168 -1.90 28.40 14.55
N GLN A 169 -1.03 28.16 13.55
CA GLN A 169 0.34 28.67 13.55
C GLN A 169 0.32 30.22 13.53
N PRO A 170 0.61 30.89 14.67
CA PRO A 170 0.55 32.34 14.74
C PRO A 170 1.62 32.93 13.82
N LYS A 171 1.35 34.12 13.29
CA LYS A 171 2.26 34.92 12.43
C LYS A 171 3.57 35.35 13.14
N SER A 172 4.06 34.63 14.15
CA SER A 172 5.17 35.05 15.01
C SER A 172 6.55 35.02 14.34
N ALA A 173 6.67 34.55 13.09
CA ALA A 173 7.91 34.64 12.31
C ALA A 173 8.19 36.05 11.72
N ARG A 174 7.55 37.12 12.21
CA ARG A 174 7.85 38.50 11.78
C ARG A 174 8.80 39.28 12.70
N THR A 175 9.34 38.70 13.78
CA THR A 175 10.16 39.48 14.73
C THR A 175 11.35 38.73 15.35
N GLN A 176 12.11 37.96 14.57
CA GLN A 176 13.49 37.57 14.93
C GLN A 176 14.50 38.01 13.86
N GLY A 177 14.32 39.23 13.38
CA GLY A 177 15.32 39.96 12.63
C GLY A 177 15.30 41.41 13.09
N CYS A 178 16.02 41.71 14.17
CA CYS A 178 16.68 42.98 14.50
C CYS A 178 17.27 42.86 15.91
N HIS A 179 18.59 43.07 16.07
CA HIS A 179 19.43 42.88 17.27
C HIS A 179 19.92 41.43 17.43
N GLN A 180 21.17 41.04 17.15
CA GLN A 180 22.49 41.70 17.20
C GLN A 180 23.29 41.22 15.95
N LEU A 181 23.74 42.04 14.98
CA LEU A 181 24.80 43.06 15.02
C LEU A 181 25.98 42.78 15.96
N GLY A 182 27.13 42.43 15.36
CA GLY A 182 28.47 42.34 15.97
C GLY A 182 28.78 40.93 16.49
N THR A 183 29.81 40.22 16.04
CA THR A 183 31.18 40.61 15.65
C THR A 183 31.73 39.57 14.68
N ASP A 184 32.19 39.92 13.48
CA ASP A 184 33.61 40.24 13.21
C ASP A 184 34.61 39.18 13.72
N GLN A 185 35.10 38.34 12.80
CA GLN A 185 36.33 37.51 12.80
C GLN A 185 36.08 36.26 11.91
N ARG A 186 36.90 35.82 10.96
CA ARG A 186 38.12 36.29 10.27
C ARG A 186 38.35 35.23 9.16
N PRO A 187 38.74 35.56 7.92
CA PRO A 187 38.89 34.56 6.86
C PRO A 187 40.37 34.19 6.68
N GLN A 188 40.81 32.94 6.95
CA GLN A 188 42.09 32.43 6.44
C GLN A 188 42.13 30.89 6.28
N GLY A 189 42.61 30.45 5.09
CA GLY A 189 43.07 29.09 4.76
C GLY A 189 42.01 28.26 4.03
N ARG A 190 41.95 28.14 2.70
CA ARG A 190 42.99 27.87 1.69
C ARG A 190 43.87 26.66 2.05
N THR A 191 43.42 25.47 1.64
CA THR A 191 44.31 24.48 1.01
C THR A 191 43.52 23.70 -0.03
N GLU A 192 43.88 23.98 -1.28
CA GLU A 192 43.61 23.20 -2.47
C GLU A 192 44.07 21.75 -2.26
N ARG A 193 43.30 20.76 -2.74
CA ARG A 193 43.85 19.45 -3.06
C ARG A 193 43.24 18.91 -4.34
N CYS A 194 43.99 19.14 -5.41
CA CYS A 194 43.90 18.41 -6.68
C CYS A 194 44.42 16.98 -6.47
N THR A 195 43.67 15.98 -6.93
CA THR A 195 44.16 14.66 -7.38
C THR A 195 43.02 14.06 -8.21
N SER A 196 43.05 14.20 -9.54
CA SER A 196 43.87 13.48 -10.54
C SER A 196 43.02 12.40 -11.21
N ALA A 197 42.78 12.66 -12.49
CA ALA A 197 42.22 11.74 -13.47
C ALA A 197 43.01 10.41 -13.54
N GLY A 198 42.28 9.32 -13.78
CA GLY A 198 42.84 8.08 -14.32
C GLY A 198 41.85 7.49 -15.31
N PRO A 199 42.20 7.36 -16.61
CA PRO A 199 41.47 6.51 -17.54
C PRO A 199 42.09 5.11 -17.51
N GLY A 200 41.26 4.09 -17.30
CA GLY A 200 41.65 2.68 -17.36
C GLY A 200 40.79 1.93 -18.37
N ALA A 201 41.43 1.63 -19.51
CA ALA A 201 41.19 0.61 -20.54
C ALA A 201 39.77 0.07 -20.78
#